data_AF-A0A564VHD9-F1
#
_entry.id   AF-A0A564VHD9-F1
#
_cell.length_a   1.000
_cell.length_b   1.000
_cell.length_c   1.000
_cell.angle_alpha   90.00
_cell.angle_beta   90.00
_cell.angle_gamma   90.00
#
_symmetry.space_group_name_H-M   'P 1'
#
loop_
_entity.id
_entity.type
_entity.pdbx_description
1 polymer ?
#
loop_
_entity_poly.entity_id
_entity_poly.type
_entity_poly.pdbx_seq_one_letter_code
_entity_poly.pdbx_strand_id
1 'polypeptide(L)' 'MRKEYKVLICILALIFSIGATCIGFGLIGSSSLKFGMKYVCDFVFLMQTIATCWVVIELLKK' A
#
# COMPACT_ATOMS: atom_id res chain seq x y z
N MET A 1 -0.09 8.80 22.29
CA MET A 1 -1.22 7.97 21.81
C MET A 1 -1.38 6.78 22.73
N ARG A 2 -2.61 6.37 23.05
CA ARG A 2 -2.85 5.08 23.73
C ARG A 2 -2.39 3.93 22.80
N LYS A 3 -1.76 2.89 23.35
CA LYS A 3 -1.23 1.76 22.58
C LYS A 3 -2.28 1.12 21.66
N GLU A 4 -3.53 1.05 22.12
CA GLU A 4 -4.67 0.51 21.35
C GLU A 4 -4.95 1.28 20.07
N TYR A 5 -4.98 2.63 20.13
CA TYR A 5 -5.18 3.47 18.94
C TYR A 5 -4.04 3.31 17.93
N LYS A 6 -2.82 3.12 18.42
CA LYS A 6 -1.65 2.93 17.57
C LYS A 6 -1.76 1.66 16.73
N VAL A 7 -2.22 0.58 17.34
CA VAL A 7 -2.46 -0.71 16.65
C VAL A 7 -3.61 -0.58 15.65
N LEU A 8 -4.72 0.05 16.03
CA LEU A 8 -5.85 0.27 15.13
C LEU A 8 -5.47 1.11 13.90
N ILE A 9 -4.70 2.19 14.09
CA ILE A 9 -4.20 3.02 12.99
C ILE A 9 -3.29 2.22 12.06
N CYS A 10 -2.42 1.35 12.60
CA CYS A 10 -1.57 0.47 11.80
C CYS A 10 -2.39 -0.53 10.97
N ILE A 11 -3.40 -1.17 11.56
CA ILE A 11 -4.28 -2.11 10.86
C ILE A 11 -5.04 -1.40 9.73
N LEU A 12 -5.61 -0.21 10.01
CA LEU A 12 -6.30 0.59 9.01
C LEU A 12 -5.37 1.00 7.86
N ALA A 13 -4.13 1.42 8.16
CA ALA A 13 -3.14 1.79 7.16
C ALA A 13 -2.76 0.60 6.26
N LEU A 14 -2.59 -0.59 6.83
CA LEU A 14 -2.29 -1.80 6.07
C LEU A 14 -3.46 -2.20 5.16
N ILE A 15 -4.69 -2.23 5.68
CA ILE A 15 -5.89 -2.55 4.88
C ILE A 15 -6.04 -1.55 3.74
N PHE A 16 -5.87 -0.26 4.01
CA PHE A 16 -5.97 0.79 3.00
C PHE A 16 -4.88 0.65 1.93
N SER A 17 -3.64 0.37 2.31
CA SER A 17 -2.54 0.18 1.36
C SER A 17 -2.72 -1.05 0.47
N ILE A 18 -3.15 -2.17 1.04
CA ILE A 18 -3.42 -3.40 0.29
C ILE A 18 -4.61 -3.16 -0.66
N GLY A 19 -5.69 -2.55 -0.16
CA GLY A 19 -6.86 -2.21 -0.97
C GLY A 19 -6.51 -1.29 -2.15
N ALA A 20 -5.75 -0.22 -1.90
CA ALA A 20 -5.30 0.70 -2.95
C ALA A 20 -4.44 -0.01 -4.01
N THR A 21 -3.56 -0.93 -3.58
CA THR A 21 -2.73 -1.73 -4.48
C THR A 21 -3.57 -2.65 -5.35
N CYS A 22 -4.50 -3.42 -4.76
CA CYS A 22 -5.37 -4.33 -5.50
C CYS A 22 -6.25 -3.59 -6.52
N ILE A 23 -6.82 -2.43 -6.12
CA ILE A 23 -7.61 -1.59 -7.02
C ILE A 23 -6.72 -1.03 -8.14
N GLY A 24 -5.51 -0.56 -7.81
CA GLY A 24 -4.51 -0.09 -8.76
C GLY A 24 -4.19 -1.14 -9.82
N PHE A 25 -3.80 -2.35 -9.41
CA PHE A 25 -3.51 -3.48 -10.29
C PHE A 25 -4.72 -3.84 -11.17
N GLY A 26 -5.93 -3.90 -10.61
CA GLY A 26 -7.15 -4.21 -11.37
C GLY A 26 -7.47 -3.18 -12.46
N LEU A 27 -7.33 -1.89 -12.13
CA LEU A 27 -7.52 -0.78 -13.07
C LEU A 27 -6.44 -0.74 -14.16
N ILE A 28 -5.17 -0.94 -13.77
CA ILE A 28 -4.03 -0.94 -14.69
C ILE A 28 -4.10 -2.13 -15.65
N GLY A 29 -4.44 -3.32 -15.14
CA GLY A 29 -4.62 -4.52 -15.94
C GLY A 29 -5.65 -4.30 -17.06
N SER A 30 -6.77 -3.67 -16.72
CA SER A 30 -7.87 -3.37 -17.65
C SER A 30 -7.65 -2.14 -18.53
N SER A 31 -6.63 -1.32 -18.25
CA SER A 31 -6.36 -0.10 -19.01
C SER A 31 -5.74 -0.38 -20.39
N SER A 32 -5.89 0.56 -21.32
CA SER A 32 -5.22 0.54 -22.64
C SER A 32 -3.77 1.07 -22.59
N LEU A 33 -3.17 1.19 -21.39
CA LEU A 33 -1.82 1.68 -21.23
C LEU A 33 -0.79 0.73 -21.86
N LYS A 34 0.30 1.30 -22.39
CA LYS A 34 1.44 0.54 -22.90
C LYS A 34 2.02 -0.35 -21.80
N PHE A 35 2.47 -1.55 -22.16
CA PHE A 35 2.99 -2.57 -21.22
C PHE A 35 4.06 -2.01 -20.26
N GLY A 36 4.97 -1.18 -20.76
CA GLY A 36 5.98 -0.52 -19.93
C GLY A 36 5.41 0.41 -18.86
N MET A 37 4.34 1.16 -19.16
CA MET A 37 3.68 2.02 -18.18
C MET A 37 2.90 1.21 -17.15
N LYS A 38 2.26 0.10 -17.55
CA LYS A 38 1.60 -0.81 -16.61
C LYS A 38 2.59 -1.33 -15.56
N TYR A 39 3.75 -1.79 -16.02
CA TYR A 39 4.81 -2.30 -15.14
C TYR A 39 5.34 -1.25 -14.16
N VAL A 40 5.54 -0.01 -14.62
CA VAL A 40 5.98 1.10 -13.75
C VAL A 40 4.90 1.43 -12.71
N CYS A 41 3.63 1.48 -13.10
CA CYS A 41 2.56 1.75 -12.15
C CYS A 41 2.42 0.63 -11.11
N ASP A 42 2.45 -0.63 -11.53
CA ASP A 42 2.42 -1.79 -10.63
C ASP A 42 3.60 -1.78 -9.65
N PHE A 43 4.79 -1.41 -10.12
CA PHE A 43 5.97 -1.22 -9.28
C PHE A 43 5.79 -0.12 -8.24
N VAL A 44 5.18 1.01 -8.61
CA VAL A 44 4.89 2.12 -7.68
C VAL A 44 3.90 1.69 -6.60
N PHE A 45 2.84 0.96 -6.96
CA PHE A 45 1.88 0.43 -5.99
C PHE A 45 2.52 -0.56 -5.00
N LEU A 46 3.42 -1.40 -5.49
CA LEU A 46 4.16 -2.34 -4.66
C LEU A 46 5.11 -1.61 -3.69
N MET A 47 5.83 -0.59 -4.18
CA MET A 47 6.70 0.26 -3.37
C MET A 47 5.93 1.04 -2.29
N GLN A 48 4.73 1.53 -2.61
CA GLN A 48 3.85 2.18 -1.64
C GLN A 48 3.47 1.23 -0.48
N THR A 49 3.20 -0.04 -0.79
CA THR A 49 2.87 -1.04 0.22
C THR A 49 4.07 -1.39 1.10
N ILE A 50 5.26 -1.54 0.51
CA ILE A 50 6.49 -1.76 1.27
C ILE A 50 6.77 -0.58 2.22
N ALA A 51 6.65 0.66 1.72
CA ALA A 51 6.83 1.86 2.54
C ALA A 51 5.83 1.92 3.70
N THR A 52 4.56 1.58 3.45
CA THR A 52 3.52 1.55 4.49
C THR A 52 3.83 0.49 5.56
N CYS A 53 4.23 -0.73 5.15
CA CYS A 53 4.67 -1.77 6.07
C CYS A 53 5.86 -1.32 6.92
N TRP A 54 6.85 -0.65 6.30
CA TRP A 54 8.00 -0.12 7.02
C TRP A 54 7.61 0.89 8.10
N VAL A 55 6.78 1.88 7.73
CA VAL A 55 6.28 2.91 8.66
C VAL A 55 5.49 2.28 9.81
N VAL A 56 4.67 1.27 9.52
CA VAL A 56 3.92 0.53 10.56
C VAL A 56 4.86 -0.19 11.53
N ILE A 57 5.88 -0.88 11.03
CA ILE A 57 6.87 -1.57 11.88
C ILE A 57 7.63 -0.57 12.76
N GLU A 58 8.05 0.54 12.19
CA GLU A 58 8.79 1.58 12.90
C GLU A 58 7.92 2.28 13.95
N LEU A 59 6.64 2.52 13.63
CA LEU A 59 5.66 2.96 14.61
C LEU A 59 5.52 1.93 15.73
N LEU A 60 5.31 0.64 15.45
CA LEU A 60 5.11 -0.38 16.48
C LEU A 60 6.35 -0.63 17.37
N LYS A 61 7.56 -0.40 16.85
CA LYS A 61 8.81 -0.46 17.62
C LYS A 61 8.98 0.68 18.63
N LYS A 62 8.41 1.86 18.34
CA LYS A 62 8.46 3.06 19.18
C LYS A 62 7.36 3.07 20.25
#